data_AF-A0A7V3FYT0-F1
#
_entry.id   AF-A0A7V3FYT0-F1
#
_cell.length_a   1.000
_cell.length_b   1.000
_cell.length_c   1.000
_cell.angle_alpha   90.00
_cell.angle_beta   90.00
_cell.angle_gamma   90.00
#
_symmetry.space_group_name_H-M   'P 1'
#
loop_
_entity.id
_entity.type
_entity.pdbx_description
1 polymer ?
#
loop_
_entity_poly.entity_id
_entity_poly.type
_entity_poly.pdbx_seq_one_letter_code
_entity_poly.pdbx_strand_id
1 'polypeptide(L)'
;MSIKTGGCPEDCGYCSQSAHHDTAVERTPLMTVAEVAERAAQARQLGATRFCLGAAWREAPKGPQFEQVLDMVRTVRDLGMEACVTLGMLTDEQAHQLREAGLTAYNHNL
;
A
#
# COMPACT_ATOMS: atom_id res chain seq x y z
N MET A 1 -5.00 3.54 -4.12
CA MET A 1 -5.37 2.17 -4.55
C MET A 1 -5.19 1.23 -3.38
N SER A 2 -6.07 0.24 -3.21
CA SER A 2 -5.88 -0.82 -2.21
C SER A 2 -5.08 -1.97 -2.83
N ILE A 3 -3.87 -2.23 -2.33
CA ILE A 3 -3.01 -3.36 -2.73
C ILE A 3 -3.28 -4.62 -1.91
N LYS A 4 -3.93 -4.50 -0.75
CA LYS A 4 -4.45 -5.59 0.08
C LYS A 4 -5.73 -5.09 0.73
N THR A 5 -6.86 -5.73 0.44
CA THR A 5 -8.19 -5.22 0.84
C THR A 5 -8.84 -6.13 1.88
N GLY A 6 -9.51 -5.52 2.87
CA GLY A 6 -10.36 -6.22 3.83
C GLY A 6 -9.59 -7.02 4.89
N GLY A 7 -10.31 -7.52 5.90
CA GLY A 7 -9.74 -8.31 6.99
C GLY A 7 -8.70 -7.56 7.83
N CYS A 8 -8.88 -6.25 8.01
CA CYS A 8 -8.03 -5.46 8.90
C CYS A 8 -8.36 -5.81 10.36
N PRO A 9 -7.37 -6.07 11.24
CA PRO A 9 -7.63 -6.39 12.64
C PRO A 9 -8.04 -5.18 13.48
N GLU A 10 -7.88 -3.96 12.98
CA GLU A 10 -8.31 -2.73 13.67
C GLU A 10 -9.82 -2.58 13.69
N ASP A 11 -10.38 -1.98 14.74
CA ASP A 11 -11.81 -1.84 15.03
C ASP A 11 -12.35 -0.43 14.72
N CYS A 12 -11.67 0.33 13.85
CA CYS A 12 -12.07 1.68 13.46
C CYS A 12 -13.57 1.75 13.07
N GLY A 13 -14.36 2.50 13.82
CA GLY A 13 -15.83 2.53 13.68
C GLY A 13 -16.36 3.02 12.32
N TYR A 14 -15.52 3.67 11.51
CA TYR A 14 -15.86 4.17 10.18
C TYR A 14 -15.30 3.30 9.04
N CYS A 15 -14.42 2.35 9.32
CA CYS A 15 -13.66 1.66 8.29
C CYS A 15 -14.39 0.41 7.81
N SER A 16 -14.82 0.40 6.54
CA SER A 16 -15.49 -0.75 5.94
C SER A 16 -14.61 -2.00 5.79
N GLN A 17 -13.30 -1.87 5.97
CA GLN A 17 -12.34 -2.97 5.85
C GLN A 17 -12.01 -3.65 7.20
N SER A 18 -12.53 -3.13 8.31
CA SER A 18 -12.38 -3.73 9.64
C SER A 18 -13.01 -5.12 9.68
N ALA A 19 -12.31 -6.08 10.27
CA ALA A 19 -12.82 -7.44 10.47
C ALA A 19 -13.88 -7.52 11.58
N HIS A 20 -14.12 -6.43 12.32
CA HIS A 20 -15.09 -6.35 13.42
C HIS A 20 -16.50 -5.93 12.96
N HIS A 21 -16.64 -5.49 11.71
CA HIS A 21 -17.90 -5.00 11.16
C HIS A 21 -18.38 -5.91 10.02
N ASP A 22 -19.69 -6.08 9.91
CA ASP A 22 -20.30 -6.78 8.77
C ASP A 22 -20.45 -5.81 7.60
N THR A 23 -19.66 -6.02 6.54
CA THR A 23 -19.63 -5.14 5.37
C THR A 23 -19.54 -5.97 4.09
N ALA A 24 -19.93 -5.37 2.96
CA ALA A 24 -19.84 -6.02 1.65
C ALA A 24 -18.41 -6.08 1.08
N VAL A 25 -17.37 -5.72 1.85
CA VAL A 25 -16.00 -5.67 1.35
C VAL A 25 -15.41 -7.09 1.25
N GLU A 26 -15.16 -7.53 0.03
CA GLU A 26 -14.46 -8.79 -0.23
C GLU A 26 -12.96 -8.69 0.10
N ARG A 27 -12.42 -9.75 0.69
CA ARG A 27 -11.00 -9.84 1.03
C ARG A 27 -10.20 -10.20 -0.22
N THR A 28 -9.25 -9.33 -0.58
CA THR A 28 -8.30 -9.62 -1.65
C THR A 28 -6.90 -9.78 -1.08
N PRO A 29 -6.11 -10.76 -1.58
CA PRO A 29 -4.72 -10.89 -1.17
C PRO A 29 -3.90 -9.67 -1.61
N LEU A 30 -2.64 -9.65 -1.15
CA LEU A 30 -1.66 -8.68 -1.63
C LEU A 30 -1.49 -8.85 -3.15
N MET A 31 -1.65 -7.76 -3.90
CA MET A 31 -1.45 -7.73 -5.35
C MET A 31 -0.02 -8.10 -5.74
N THR A 32 0.16 -8.58 -6.96
CA THR A 32 1.49 -8.76 -7.56
C THR A 32 2.10 -7.43 -7.99
N VAL A 33 3.43 -7.40 -8.13
CA VAL A 33 4.16 -6.23 -8.65
C VAL A 33 3.70 -5.89 -10.07
N ALA A 34 3.40 -6.91 -10.89
CA ALA A 34 2.92 -6.72 -12.26
C ALA A 34 1.55 -6.02 -12.31
N GLU A 35 0.60 -6.42 -11.47
CA GLU A 35 -0.70 -5.74 -11.39
C GLU A 35 -0.56 -4.29 -10.92
N VAL A 36 0.37 -4.01 -10.00
CA VAL A 36 0.66 -2.63 -9.58
C VAL A 36 1.28 -1.83 -10.72
N ALA A 37 2.22 -2.41 -11.47
CA ALA A 37 2.84 -1.77 -12.64
C ALA A 37 1.78 -1.36 -13.67
N GLU A 38 0.88 -2.28 -14.02
CA GLU A 38 -0.20 -2.04 -14.97
C GLU A 38 -1.09 -0.89 -14.51
N ARG A 39 -1.57 -0.95 -13.26
CA ARG A 39 -2.49 0.05 -12.73
C ARG A 39 -1.82 1.41 -12.52
N ALA A 40 -0.55 1.44 -12.13
CA ALA A 40 0.21 2.68 -12.02
C ALA A 40 0.44 3.33 -13.39
N ALA A 41 0.77 2.54 -14.41
CA ALA A 41 0.91 3.02 -15.78
C ALA A 41 -0.42 3.60 -16.32
N GLN A 42 -1.54 2.91 -16.07
CA GLN A 42 -2.88 3.42 -16.42
C GLN A 42 -3.17 4.74 -15.70
N ALA A 43 -2.94 4.83 -14.39
CA ALA A 43 -3.15 6.06 -13.63
C ALA A 43 -2.27 7.22 -14.13
N ARG A 44 -1.01 6.94 -14.51
CA ARG A 44 -0.13 7.93 -15.13
C ARG A 44 -0.68 8.45 -16.45
N GLN A 45 -1.20 7.56 -17.31
CA GLN A 45 -1.83 7.95 -18.58
C GLN A 45 -3.06 8.84 -18.36
N LEU A 46 -3.78 8.63 -17.24
CA LEU A 46 -4.89 9.48 -16.80
C LEU A 46 -4.45 10.80 -16.12
N GLY A 47 -3.14 11.10 -16.10
CA GLY A 47 -2.59 12.35 -15.58
C GLY A 47 -2.24 12.34 -14.09
N ALA A 48 -2.29 11.18 -13.42
CA ALA A 48 -1.85 11.09 -12.03
C ALA A 48 -0.33 11.33 -11.92
N THR A 49 0.07 12.13 -10.94
CA THR A 49 1.49 12.42 -10.64
C THR A 49 2.03 11.58 -9.47
N ARG A 50 1.14 11.13 -8.58
CA ARG A 50 1.42 10.29 -7.43
C ARG A 50 0.56 9.05 -7.43
N PHE A 51 1.15 7.91 -7.08
CA PHE A 51 0.43 6.66 -6.92
C PHE A 51 0.55 6.16 -5.47
N CYS A 52 -0.60 6.03 -4.79
CA CYS A 52 -0.68 5.62 -3.39
C CYS A 52 -1.12 4.16 -3.24
N LEU A 53 -0.30 3.35 -2.59
CA LEU A 53 -0.50 1.93 -2.30
C LEU A 53 -0.98 1.75 -0.85
N GLY A 54 -2.24 1.37 -0.65
CA GLY A 54 -2.81 1.16 0.68
C GLY A 54 -3.04 -0.31 1.00
N ALA A 55 -2.74 -0.72 2.22
CA ALA A 55 -2.95 -2.09 2.69
C ALA A 55 -3.77 -2.10 3.98
N ALA A 56 -4.72 -3.03 4.06
CA ALA A 56 -5.53 -3.28 5.25
C ALA A 56 -4.76 -4.05 6.34
N TRP A 57 -3.69 -3.45 6.86
CA TRP A 57 -2.89 -3.97 7.97
C TRP A 57 -2.91 -2.99 9.14
N ARG A 58 -2.73 -3.53 10.35
CA ARG A 58 -2.38 -2.73 11.54
C ARG A 58 -0.93 -2.26 11.42
N GLU A 59 -0.01 -3.19 11.23
CA GLU A 59 1.42 -2.94 11.08
C GLU A 59 1.95 -3.55 9.78
N ALA A 60 2.97 -2.93 9.18
CA ALA A 60 3.59 -3.48 7.98
C ALA A 60 4.19 -4.86 8.29
N PRO A 61 3.94 -5.88 7.43
CA PRO A 61 4.44 -7.22 7.67
C PRO A 61 5.96 -7.26 7.63
N LYS A 62 6.53 -8.37 8.11
CA LYS A 62 7.96 -8.68 7.92
C LYS A 62 8.15 -9.66 6.77
N GLY A 63 9.35 -9.69 6.21
CA GLY A 63 9.75 -10.71 5.24
C GLY A 63 9.12 -10.50 3.86
N PRO A 64 8.77 -11.59 3.13
CA PRO A 64 8.50 -11.53 1.69
C PRO A 64 7.42 -10.53 1.26
N GLN A 65 6.37 -10.34 2.07
CA GLN A 65 5.31 -9.38 1.74
C GLN A 65 5.81 -7.93 1.80
N PHE A 66 6.73 -7.62 2.70
CA PHE A 66 7.32 -6.29 2.78
C PHE A 66 8.29 -6.04 1.63
N GLU A 67 9.14 -7.01 1.31
CA GLU A 67 10.03 -6.95 0.14
C GLU A 67 9.24 -6.73 -1.15
N GLN A 68 8.10 -7.42 -1.30
CA GLN A 68 7.20 -7.22 -2.43
C GLN A 68 6.63 -5.79 -2.48
N VAL A 69 6.34 -5.16 -1.33
CA VAL A 69 5.93 -3.74 -1.28
C VAL A 69 7.08 -2.82 -1.67
N LEU A 70 8.33 -3.12 -1.28
CA LEU A 70 9.49 -2.36 -1.73
C LEU A 70 9.63 -2.43 -3.26
N ASP A 71 9.41 -3.59 -3.86
CA ASP A 71 9.43 -3.76 -5.32
C ASP A 71 8.29 -3.00 -6.00
N MET A 72 7.10 -2.95 -5.40
CA MET A 72 6.00 -2.10 -5.89
C MET A 72 6.37 -0.61 -5.85
N VAL A 73 7.00 -0.15 -4.77
CA VAL A 73 7.46 1.25 -4.65
C VAL A 73 8.47 1.55 -5.75
N ARG A 74 9.50 0.70 -5.94
CA ARG A 74 10.49 0.85 -7.01
C ARG A 74 9.83 0.91 -8.39
N THR A 75 8.89 0.00 -8.66
CA THR A 75 8.14 -0.04 -9.91
C THR A 75 7.39 1.26 -10.19
N VAL A 76 6.69 1.82 -9.20
CA VAL A 76 6.01 3.13 -9.35
C VAL A 76 7.02 4.24 -9.61
N ARG A 77 8.18 4.21 -8.94
CA ARG A 77 9.25 5.19 -9.13
C ARG A 77 9.88 5.10 -10.51
N ASP A 78 10.07 3.91 -11.06
CA ASP A 78 10.62 3.67 -12.41
C ASP A 78 9.67 4.20 -13.50
N LEU A 79 8.37 4.26 -13.21
CA LEU A 79 7.38 4.94 -14.06
C LEU A 79 7.47 6.47 -13.98
N GLY A 80 8.41 7.03 -13.22
CA GLY A 80 8.59 8.48 -13.07
C GLY A 80 7.50 9.16 -12.22
N MET A 81 6.75 8.37 -11.44
CA MET A 81 5.70 8.89 -10.55
C MET A 81 6.24 9.04 -9.12
N GLU A 82 5.58 9.87 -8.32
CA GLU A 82 5.73 9.83 -6.87
C GLU A 82 5.09 8.56 -6.30
N ALA A 83 5.79 7.89 -5.37
CA ALA A 83 5.29 6.69 -4.72
C ALA A 83 4.90 6.99 -3.27
N CYS A 84 3.68 6.61 -2.89
CA CYS A 84 3.16 6.76 -1.54
C CYS A 84 2.60 5.43 -1.03
N VAL A 85 2.71 5.18 0.27
CA VAL A 85 2.12 3.99 0.90
C VAL A 85 1.35 4.35 2.17
N THR A 86 0.40 3.48 2.54
CA THR A 86 -0.21 3.43 3.87
C THR A 86 -0.28 1.98 4.31
N LEU A 87 0.66 1.58 5.17
CA LEU A 87 0.84 0.18 5.60
C LEU A 87 0.54 0.01 7.11
N GLY A 88 0.03 1.05 7.76
CA GLY A 88 -0.20 1.08 9.19
C GLY A 88 1.03 1.56 9.97
N MET A 89 1.38 0.87 11.04
CA MET A 89 2.61 1.12 11.82
C MET A 89 3.85 0.54 11.14
N LEU A 90 4.96 1.24 11.24
CA LEU A 90 6.28 0.81 10.75
C LEU A 90 7.27 0.71 11.91
N THR A 91 8.30 -0.10 11.73
CA THR A 91 9.57 0.05 12.45
C THR A 91 10.48 1.09 11.77
N ASP A 92 11.48 1.60 12.49
CA ASP A 92 12.49 2.50 11.93
C ASP A 92 13.20 1.87 10.72
N GLU A 93 13.56 0.59 10.82
CA GLU A 93 14.19 -0.17 9.73
C GLU A 93 13.31 -0.21 8.47
N GLN A 94 12.03 -0.53 8.62
CA GLN A 94 11.08 -0.54 7.50
C GLN A 94 10.93 0.86 6.88
N ALA A 95 10.92 1.91 7.70
CA ALA A 95 10.86 3.29 7.21
C ALA A 95 12.11 3.66 6.38
N HIS A 96 13.30 3.23 6.82
CA HIS A 96 14.54 3.40 6.05
C HIS A 96 14.49 2.63 4.73
N GLN A 97 14.12 1.35 4.74
CA GLN A 97 14.01 0.53 3.53
C GLN A 97 13.02 1.11 2.51
N LEU A 98 11.87 1.63 2.97
CA LEU A 98 10.91 2.31 2.09
C LEU A 98 11.49 3.59 1.47
N ARG A 99 12.22 4.38 2.25
CA ARG A 99 12.90 5.58 1.76
C ARG A 99 13.95 5.22 0.71
N GLU A 100 14.74 4.18 0.94
CA GLU A 100 15.74 3.67 0.00
C GLU A 100 15.11 3.13 -1.30
N ALA A 101 13.96 2.46 -1.19
CA ALA A 101 13.17 2.03 -2.35
C ALA A 101 12.59 3.22 -3.16
N GLY A 102 12.67 4.44 -2.63
CA GLY A 102 12.27 5.66 -3.31
C GLY A 102 10.88 6.17 -2.92
N LEU A 103 10.32 5.74 -1.78
CA LEU A 103 9.05 6.26 -1.28
C LEU A 103 9.14 7.80 -1.04
N THR A 104 8.15 8.55 -1.53
CA THR A 104 8.10 10.02 -1.37
C THR A 104 7.17 10.47 -0.24
N ALA A 105 6.17 9.67 0.10
CA ALA A 105 5.20 10.00 1.15
C ALA A 105 4.73 8.74 1.88
N TYR A 106 4.48 8.87 3.18
CA TYR A 106 3.85 7.86 4.01
C TYR A 106 2.59 8.45 4.63
N ASN A 107 1.45 7.79 4.49
CA ASN A 107 0.20 8.23 5.06
C ASN A 107 -0.08 7.51 6.39
N HIS A 108 -0.24 8.28 7.46
CA HIS A 108 -0.63 7.81 8.79
C HIS A 108 -1.43 8.94 9.47
N ASN A 109 -2.73 8.71 9.68
CA ASN A 109 -3.63 9.71 10.27
C ASN A 109 -3.59 9.64 11.80
N LEU A 110 -3.87 10.78 12.47
CA LEU A 110 -4.01 10.89 13.93
C LEU A 110 -5.41 10.49 14.40
#